data_AF-A0A7Y0MXT0-F1
#
_entry.id   AF-A0A7Y0MXT0-F1
#
_cell.length_a   1.000
_cell.length_b   1.000
_cell.length_c   1.000
_cell.angle_alpha   90.00
_cell.angle_beta   90.00
_cell.angle_gamma   90.00
#
_symmetry.space_group_name_H-M   'P 1'
#
loop_
_entity.id
_entity.type
_entity.pdbx_description
1 polymer ?
#
loop_
_entity_poly.entity_id
_entity_poly.type
_entity_poly.pdbx_seq_one_letter_code
_entity_poly.pdbx_strand_id
1 'polypeptide(L)' 'MISQPVKIGDDTAVVIPSVILAQLGIREGDTLEIALNKDKMEIKKMVLKTNVPTYSEDIEEN' A
#
# COMPACT_ATOMS: atom_id res chain seq x y z
N MET A 1 -13.60 14.51 -6.89
CA MET A 1 -13.09 14.09 -8.21
C MET A 1 -13.22 12.59 -8.29
N ILE A 2 -13.80 12.07 -9.38
CA ILE A 2 -13.80 10.64 -9.71
C ILE A 2 -12.66 10.44 -10.71
N SER A 3 -11.71 9.55 -10.42
CA SER A 3 -10.61 9.26 -11.33
C SER A 3 -11.13 8.50 -12.55
N GLN A 4 -10.68 8.90 -13.75
CA GLN A 4 -11.03 8.21 -15.00
C GLN A 4 -9.84 7.38 -15.49
N PRO A 5 -10.08 6.25 -16.17
CA PRO A 5 -9.03 5.50 -16.85
C PRO A 5 -8.40 6.34 -17.95
N VAL A 6 -7.07 6.30 -18.05
CA VAL A 6 -6.26 6.95 -19.07
C VAL A 6 -5.39 5.91 -19.77
N LYS A 7 -5.11 6.11 -21.06
CA LYS A 7 -4.19 5.26 -21.81
C LYS A 7 -2.75 5.78 -21.67
N ILE A 8 -1.82 4.91 -21.32
CA ILE A 8 -0.39 5.20 -21.27
C ILE A 8 0.31 4.16 -22.15
N GLY A 9 0.62 4.53 -23.39
CA GLY A 9 1.03 3.56 -24.41
C GLY A 9 -0.10 2.55 -24.64
N ASP A 10 0.23 1.26 -24.52
CA ASP A 10 -0.75 0.17 -24.64
C ASP A 10 -1.53 -0.08 -23.32
N ASP A 11 -1.03 0.46 -22.20
CA ASP A 11 -1.60 0.22 -20.87
C ASP A 11 -2.79 1.12 -20.56
N THR A 12 -3.65 0.63 -19.66
CA THR A 12 -4.75 1.41 -19.09
C THR A 12 -4.42 1.69 -17.63
N ALA A 13 -4.22 2.95 -17.29
CA ALA A 13 -3.89 3.40 -15.95
C ALA A 13 -5.04 4.21 -15.34
N VAL A 14 -5.14 4.23 -14.03
CA VAL A 14 -6.04 5.13 -13.29
C VAL A 14 -5.18 5.97 -12.36
N VAL A 15 -5.33 7.29 -12.42
CA VAL A 15 -4.59 8.20 -11.55
C VAL A 15 -5.30 8.30 -10.21
N ILE A 16 -4.62 7.92 -9.12
CA ILE A 16 -5.10 8.10 -7.76
C ILE A 16 -4.70 9.51 -7.28
N PRO A 17 -5.65 10.37 -6.86
CA PRO A 17 -5.33 11.69 -6.33
C PRO A 17 -4.36 11.65 -5.15
N SER A 18 -3.41 12.59 -5.11
CA SER A 18 -2.38 12.67 -4.07
C SER A 18 -2.93 12.75 -2.65
N VAL A 19 -4.09 13.40 -2.46
CA VAL A 19 -4.78 13.50 -1.17
C VAL A 19 -5.18 12.12 -0.64
N ILE A 20 -5.62 11.20 -1.53
CA ILE A 20 -5.98 9.83 -1.15
C ILE A 20 -4.73 9.03 -0.82
N LEU A 21 -3.67 9.16 -1.62
CA LEU A 21 -2.39 8.50 -1.35
C LEU A 21 -1.82 8.93 0.02
N ALA A 22 -1.88 10.22 0.35
CA ALA A 22 -1.43 10.76 1.61
C ALA A 22 -2.25 10.23 2.80
N GLN A 23 -3.59 10.17 2.68
CA GLN A 23 -4.48 9.63 3.71
C GLN A 23 -4.24 8.13 3.97
N LEU A 24 -3.95 7.36 2.91
CA LEU A 24 -3.66 5.93 3.00
C LEU A 24 -2.18 5.62 3.30
N GLY A 25 -1.33 6.64 3.40
CA GLY A 25 0.10 6.47 3.64
C GLY A 25 0.82 5.70 2.54
N ILE A 26 0.33 5.77 1.30
CA ILE A 26 0.88 5.12 0.11
C ILE A 26 1.90 6.05 -0.55
N ARG A 27 3.07 5.50 -0.87
CA ARG A 27 4.19 6.17 -1.53
C ARG A 27 4.64 5.34 -2.72
N GLU A 28 5.35 5.99 -3.63
CA GLU A 28 6.01 5.28 -4.73
C GLU A 28 6.97 4.21 -4.17
N GLY A 29 6.94 3.02 -4.78
CA GLY A 29 7.69 1.85 -4.31
C GLY A 29 6.97 0.99 -3.26
N ASP A 30 5.84 1.45 -2.70
CA ASP A 30 5.02 0.59 -1.84
C ASP A 30 4.36 -0.54 -2.64
N THR A 31 4.34 -1.73 -2.04
CA THR A 31 3.55 -2.85 -2.57
C THR A 31 2.08 -2.69 -2.18
N LEU A 32 1.19 -2.81 -3.17
CA LEU A 32 -0.25 -2.76 -2.99
C LEU A 32 -0.85 -4.15 -3.20
N GLU A 33 -1.81 -4.50 -2.36
CA GLU A 33 -2.71 -5.64 -2.56
C GLU A 33 -3.93 -5.17 -3.35
N ILE A 34 -4.30 -5.91 -4.39
CA ILE A 34 -5.45 -5.63 -5.25
C ILE A 34 -6.38 -6.82 -5.23
N ALA A 35 -7.66 -6.57 -4.92
CA ALA A 35 -8.71 -7.57 -4.92
C ALA A 35 -9.89 -7.11 -5.78
N LEU A 36 -10.52 -8.06 -6.49
CA LEU A 36 -11.76 -7.80 -7.22
C LEU A 36 -12.94 -8.25 -6.36
N ASN A 37 -13.77 -7.30 -5.93
CA ASN A 37 -14.98 -7.54 -5.18
C ASN A 37 -16.20 -7.15 -6.02
N LYS A 38 -16.81 -8.15 -6.67
CA LYS A 38 -17.90 -7.98 -7.64
C LYS A 38 -17.50 -7.02 -8.77
N ASP A 39 -18.08 -5.82 -8.78
CA ASP A 39 -17.88 -4.74 -9.74
C ASP A 39 -16.84 -3.70 -9.28
N LYS A 40 -16.22 -3.91 -8.12
CA LYS A 40 -15.28 -2.97 -7.51
C LYS A 40 -13.89 -3.56 -7.38
N MET A 41 -12.89 -2.73 -7.69
CA MET A 41 -11.49 -3.01 -7.39
C MET A 41 -11.15 -2.40 -6.04
N GLU A 42 -10.77 -3.23 -5.08
CA GLU A 42 -10.30 -2.81 -3.76
C GLU A 42 -8.77 -2.83 -3.75
N ILE A 43 -8.17 -1.73 -3.27
CA ILE A 43 -6.72 -1.55 -3.23
C ILE A 43 -6.33 -1.23 -1.79
N LYS A 44 -5.34 -1.94 -1.26
CA LYS A 44 -4.83 -1.75 0.10
C LYS A 44 -3.31 -1.75 0.13
N LYS A 45 -2.71 -0.91 0.97
CA LYS A 45 -1.27 -0.98 1.23
C LYS A 45 -0.92 -2.29 1.92
N MET A 46 -0.01 -3.05 1.33
CA MET A 46 0.47 -4.28 1.96
C MET A 46 1.50 -3.92 3.03
N VAL A 47 1.29 -4.40 4.25
CA VAL A 47 2.27 -4.29 5.33
C VAL A 47 2.83 -5.68 5.57
N LEU A 48 4.06 -5.89 5.12
CA LEU A 48 4.82 -7.09 5.47
C LEU A 48 5.11 -7.00 6.97
N LYS A 49 4.43 -7.82 7.76
CA LYS A 49 4.79 -8.00 9.17
C LYS A 49 6.13 -8.74 9.20
N THR A 50 7.23 -8.00 9.36
CA THR A 50 8.46 -8.61 9.83
C THR A 50 8.23 -8.93 11.31
N ASN A 51 8.23 -10.22 11.67
CA ASN A 51 8.38 -10.60 13.08
C ASN A 51 9.78 -10.14 13.47
N VAL A 52 9.88 -8.96 14.08
CA VAL A 52 11.11 -8.55 14.76
C VAL A 52 11.25 -9.53 15.93
N PRO A 53 12.32 -10.34 16.01
CA PRO A 53 12.61 -11.04 17.24
C PRO A 53 12.95 -9.95 18.26
N THR A 54 12.08 -9.71 19.23
CA THR A 54 12.43 -8.96 20.43
C THR A 54 13.44 -9.80 21.21
N TYR A 55 14.72 -9.63 20.93
CA TYR A 55 15.79 -10.10 21.79
C TYR A 55 15.78 -9.17 23.01
N SER A 56 15.07 -9.58 24.06
CA SER A 56 15.16 -8.97 25.38
C SER A 56 16.46 -9.45 26.02
N GLU A 57 17.50 -8.62 25.96
CA GLU A 57 18.66 -8.78 26.83
C GLU A 57 18.24 -8.29 28.21
N ASP A 58 17.90 -9.23 29.08
CA ASP A 58 17.90 -8.99 30.52
C ASP A 58 19.36 -8.73 30.93
N ILE A 59 19.72 -7.47 31.09
CA ILE A 59 21.01 -7.07 31.65
C ILE A 59 20.93 -7.33 33.16
N GLU A 60 21.42 -8.49 33.61
CA GLU A 60 21.80 -8.68 35.01
C GLU A 60 23.07 -7.85 35.30
N GLU A 61 22.91 -6.78 36.07
CA GLU A 61 24.02 -6.07 36.73
C GLU A 61 24.72 -7.01 37.71
N ASN A 62 26.06 -7.07 37.64
CA ASN A 62 26.92 -7.64 38.67
C ASN A 62 28.13 -6.71 38.88
#